data_AF-A0A1J5QTT4-F1
#
_entry.id   AF-A0A1J5QTT4-F1
#
_cell.length_a   1.000
_cell.length_b   1.000
_cell.length_c   1.000
_cell.angle_alpha   90.00
_cell.angle_beta   90.00
_cell.angle_gamma   90.00
#
_symmetry.space_group_name_H-M   'P 1'
#
loop_
_entity.id
_entity.type
_entity.pdbx_description
1 polymer ?
#
loop_
_entity_poly.entity_id
_entity_poly.type
_entity_poly.pdbx_seq_one_letter_code
_entity_poly.pdbx_strand_id
1 'polypeptide(L)'
;MTKHLLHTFTTLRHPVEKLLEAEHFLARMTTSDGLEFQFELNAFLSASRSLTFVLQKTLSGVTGFAAWYEQQQVRMKADPAMRFFLELRNISQKQGPISFVGGSLPGGGWTYRFVGQPLAVPEELLGRDIGNCCAAHLIKLAALLTECVSAFPFHSCPARADRAPRRGVTALGRHDLR
;
A
#
# COMPACT_ATOMS: atom_id res chain seq x y z
N MET A 1 -37.58 -2.36 -18.46
CA MET A 1 -36.29 -1.85 -18.98
C MET A 1 -35.17 -2.62 -18.31
N THR A 2 -34.68 -3.65 -18.97
CA THR A 2 -33.59 -4.52 -18.51
C THR A 2 -32.28 -3.74 -18.60
N LYS A 3 -31.73 -3.31 -17.45
CA LYS A 3 -30.36 -2.80 -17.37
C LYS A 3 -29.43 -3.94 -17.81
N HIS A 4 -28.81 -3.83 -18.98
CA HIS A 4 -27.67 -4.67 -19.30
C HIS A 4 -26.64 -4.50 -18.18
N LEU A 5 -26.36 -5.58 -17.45
CA LEU A 5 -25.20 -5.69 -16.58
C LEU A 5 -23.97 -5.61 -17.48
N LEU A 6 -23.51 -4.38 -17.75
CA LEU A 6 -22.15 -4.16 -18.21
C LEU A 6 -21.26 -4.72 -17.11
N HIS A 7 -20.62 -5.86 -17.37
CA HIS A 7 -19.64 -6.40 -16.45
C HIS A 7 -18.50 -5.39 -16.32
N THR A 8 -18.46 -4.65 -15.22
CA THR A 8 -17.32 -3.77 -14.90
C THR A 8 -16.15 -4.68 -14.55
N PHE A 9 -15.24 -4.88 -15.51
CA PHE A 9 -13.97 -5.54 -15.24
C PHE A 9 -13.11 -4.65 -14.36
N THR A 10 -13.05 -4.98 -13.08
CA THR A 10 -12.10 -4.36 -12.15
C THR A 10 -10.73 -5.04 -12.32
N THR A 11 -9.65 -4.26 -12.17
CA THR A 11 -8.28 -4.75 -12.21
C THR A 11 -7.44 -4.10 -11.11
N LEU A 12 -6.48 -4.82 -10.55
CA LEU A 12 -5.50 -4.28 -9.62
C LEU A 12 -4.34 -3.52 -10.28
N ARG A 13 -4.42 -3.25 -11.60
CA ARG A 13 -3.39 -2.50 -12.32
C ARG A 13 -3.00 -1.19 -11.62
N HIS A 14 -3.96 -0.32 -11.31
CA HIS A 14 -3.64 0.99 -10.69
C HIS A 14 -3.10 0.88 -9.26
N PRO A 15 -3.64 0.02 -8.37
CA PRO A 15 -3.00 -0.26 -7.08
C PRO A 15 -1.56 -0.78 -7.23
N VAL A 16 -1.29 -1.66 -8.20
CA VAL A 16 0.06 -2.18 -8.47
C VAL A 16 0.99 -1.09 -9.00
N GLU A 17 0.52 -0.22 -9.90
CA GLU A 17 1.29 0.94 -10.37
C GLU A 17 1.72 1.84 -9.19
N LYS A 18 0.86 2.02 -8.18
CA LYS A 18 1.21 2.77 -6.96
C LYS A 18 2.18 2.05 -6.04
N LEU A 19 2.18 0.72 -6.01
CA LEU A 19 3.20 -0.06 -5.31
C LEU A 19 4.57 0.13 -5.98
N LEU A 20 4.62 0.03 -7.31
CA LEU A 20 5.85 0.22 -8.10
C LEU A 20 6.37 1.65 -8.00
N GLU A 21 5.50 2.65 -7.96
CA GLU A 21 5.88 4.05 -7.73
C GLU A 21 6.51 4.24 -6.33
N ALA A 22 5.94 3.60 -5.30
CA ALA A 22 6.55 3.62 -3.97
C ALA A 22 7.91 2.88 -3.95
N GLU A 23 8.01 1.74 -4.62
CA GLU A 23 9.28 1.01 -4.78
C GLU A 23 10.36 1.86 -5.47
N HIS A 24 9.97 2.61 -6.51
CA HIS A 24 10.88 3.51 -7.22
C HIS A 24 11.50 4.56 -6.28
N PHE A 25 10.68 5.26 -5.49
CA PHE A 25 11.18 6.26 -4.54
C PHE A 25 12.00 5.63 -3.41
N LEU A 26 11.65 4.41 -2.99
CA LEU A 26 12.49 3.65 -2.05
C LEU A 26 13.87 3.34 -2.63
N ALA A 27 13.95 2.92 -3.89
CA ALA A 27 15.23 2.67 -4.55
C ALA A 27 16.06 3.96 -4.64
N ARG A 28 15.45 5.10 -4.96
CA ARG A 28 16.14 6.40 -5.01
C ARG A 28 16.70 6.83 -3.66
N MET A 29 15.97 6.60 -2.57
CA MET A 29 16.47 6.89 -1.21
C MET A 29 17.81 6.21 -0.87
N THR A 30 18.18 5.11 -1.55
CA THR A 30 19.47 4.43 -1.31
C THR A 30 20.68 5.19 -1.85
N THR A 31 20.46 6.08 -2.81
CA THR A 31 21.51 6.88 -3.47
C THR A 31 21.40 8.37 -3.19
N SER A 32 20.30 8.81 -2.58
CA SER A 32 20.04 10.21 -2.26
C SER A 32 20.56 10.57 -0.88
N ASP A 33 21.01 11.82 -0.72
CA ASP A 33 21.39 12.37 0.58
C ASP A 33 20.75 13.74 0.87
N GLY A 34 21.04 14.29 2.04
CA GLY A 34 20.55 15.60 2.49
C GLY A 34 19.07 15.87 2.18
N LEU A 35 18.84 16.90 1.37
CA LEU A 35 17.50 17.34 0.96
C LEU A 35 16.85 16.42 -0.07
N GLU A 36 17.63 15.78 -0.94
CA GLU A 36 17.11 14.84 -1.93
C GLU A 36 16.48 13.64 -1.23
N PHE A 37 17.15 13.07 -0.20
CA PHE A 37 16.57 12.00 0.61
C PHE A 37 15.21 12.41 1.21
N GLN A 38 15.08 13.66 1.67
CA GLN A 38 13.80 14.15 2.18
C GLN A 38 12.72 14.20 1.09
N PHE A 39 13.05 14.60 -0.13
CA PHE A 39 12.09 14.60 -1.24
C PHE A 39 11.65 13.18 -1.60
N GLU A 40 12.60 12.26 -1.72
CA GLU A 40 12.32 10.85 -2.04
C GLU A 40 11.49 10.19 -0.94
N LEU A 41 11.77 10.47 0.35
CA LEU A 41 10.96 9.99 1.47
C LEU A 41 9.51 10.50 1.40
N ASN A 42 9.31 11.79 1.13
CA ASN A 42 7.96 12.35 1.02
C ASN A 42 7.21 11.78 -0.21
N ALA A 43 7.91 11.59 -1.32
CA ALA A 43 7.35 10.96 -2.52
C ALA A 43 6.94 9.50 -2.25
N PHE A 44 7.80 8.73 -1.56
CA PHE A 44 7.49 7.39 -1.08
C PHE A 44 6.23 7.34 -0.21
N LEU A 45 6.12 8.25 0.78
CA LEU A 45 4.96 8.32 1.67
C LEU A 45 3.68 8.64 0.89
N SER A 46 3.74 9.55 -0.07
CA SER A 46 2.61 9.92 -0.94
C SER A 46 2.15 8.76 -1.85
N ALA A 47 3.09 8.05 -2.48
CA ALA A 47 2.80 6.88 -3.30
C ALA A 47 2.18 5.74 -2.46
N SER A 48 2.77 5.46 -1.29
CA SER A 48 2.28 4.46 -0.33
C SER A 48 0.85 4.76 0.16
N ARG A 49 0.50 6.03 0.33
CA ARG A 49 -0.88 6.45 0.65
C ARG A 49 -1.83 6.21 -0.52
N SER A 50 -1.40 6.61 -1.71
CA SER A 50 -2.21 6.50 -2.91
C SER A 50 -2.59 5.06 -3.22
N LEU A 51 -1.72 4.09 -2.91
CA LEU A 51 -2.00 2.66 -3.07
C LEU A 51 -3.30 2.24 -2.37
N THR A 52 -3.45 2.51 -1.07
CA THR A 52 -4.63 2.05 -0.30
C THR A 52 -5.90 2.80 -0.69
N PHE A 53 -5.78 4.06 -1.10
CA PHE A 53 -6.90 4.84 -1.63
C PHE A 53 -7.37 4.30 -2.99
N VAL A 54 -6.43 4.09 -3.91
CA VAL A 54 -6.72 3.55 -5.25
C VAL A 54 -7.30 2.14 -5.12
N LEU A 55 -6.76 1.29 -4.25
CA LEU A 55 -7.30 -0.05 -3.98
C LEU A 55 -8.77 0.00 -3.56
N GLN A 56 -9.11 0.84 -2.58
CA GLN A 56 -10.48 1.02 -2.11
C GLN A 56 -11.41 1.51 -3.21
N LYS A 57 -10.97 2.53 -3.97
CA LYS A 57 -11.76 3.09 -5.07
C LYS A 57 -12.02 2.04 -6.15
N THR A 58 -10.96 1.35 -6.59
CA THR A 58 -11.00 0.32 -7.61
C THR A 58 -11.98 -0.80 -7.28
N LEU A 59 -12.01 -1.27 -6.02
CA LEU A 59 -12.83 -2.40 -5.59
C LEU A 59 -14.12 -2.03 -4.87
N SER A 60 -14.46 -0.74 -4.78
CA SER A 60 -15.63 -0.23 -4.04
C SER A 60 -16.96 -0.87 -4.46
N GLY A 61 -17.10 -1.29 -5.73
CA GLY A 61 -18.29 -1.97 -6.25
C GLY A 61 -18.27 -3.50 -6.15
N VAL A 62 -17.20 -4.10 -5.62
CA VAL A 62 -17.07 -5.57 -5.54
C VAL A 62 -17.77 -6.11 -4.29
N THR A 63 -18.68 -7.06 -4.48
CA THR A 63 -19.40 -7.71 -3.39
C THR A 63 -18.43 -8.36 -2.39
N GLY A 64 -18.61 -8.07 -1.10
CA GLY A 64 -17.76 -8.59 -0.02
C GLY A 64 -16.44 -7.83 0.19
N PHE A 65 -16.05 -6.93 -0.71
CA PHE A 65 -14.81 -6.16 -0.58
C PHE A 65 -14.82 -5.23 0.64
N ALA A 66 -15.91 -4.48 0.87
CA ALA A 66 -16.00 -3.54 1.99
C ALA A 66 -15.76 -4.23 3.34
N ALA A 67 -16.44 -5.35 3.60
CA ALA A 67 -16.29 -6.13 4.83
C ALA A 67 -14.88 -6.75 4.96
N TRP A 68 -14.32 -7.25 3.85
CA TRP A 68 -12.94 -7.75 3.84
C TRP A 68 -11.93 -6.64 4.14
N TYR A 69 -12.09 -5.47 3.51
CA TYR A 69 -11.16 -4.37 3.65
C TYR A 69 -11.22 -3.74 5.04
N GLU A 70 -12.39 -3.70 5.68
CA GLU A 70 -12.53 -3.29 7.08
C GLU A 70 -11.68 -4.16 8.02
N GLN A 71 -11.66 -5.47 7.83
CA GLN A 71 -10.79 -6.39 8.59
C GLN A 71 -9.30 -6.08 8.35
N GLN A 72 -8.93 -5.78 7.10
CA GLN A 72 -7.56 -5.36 6.79
C GLN A 72 -7.20 -4.03 7.43
N GLN A 73 -8.12 -3.06 7.48
CA GLN A 73 -7.91 -1.80 8.19
C GLN A 73 -7.69 -2.02 9.69
N VAL A 74 -8.42 -2.94 10.32
CA VAL A 74 -8.19 -3.31 11.73
C VAL A 74 -6.78 -3.88 11.91
N ARG A 75 -6.34 -4.81 11.05
CA ARG A 75 -4.98 -5.36 11.10
C ARG A 75 -3.90 -4.29 10.91
N MET A 76 -4.08 -3.40 9.92
CA MET A 76 -3.15 -2.29 9.67
C MET A 76 -3.09 -1.29 10.83
N LYS A 77 -4.19 -1.04 11.53
CA LYS A 77 -4.23 -0.17 12.71
C LYS A 77 -3.60 -0.81 13.94
N ALA A 78 -3.69 -2.14 14.06
CA ALA A 78 -3.09 -2.90 15.15
C ALA A 78 -1.56 -3.03 15.03
N ASP A 79 -1.02 -2.96 13.80
CA ASP A 79 0.40 -2.99 13.52
C ASP A 79 1.06 -1.62 13.83
N PRO A 80 1.96 -1.52 14.84
CA PRO A 80 2.51 -0.24 15.28
C PRO A 80 3.28 0.49 14.19
N ALA A 81 4.08 -0.20 13.38
CA ALA A 81 4.78 0.38 12.24
C ALA A 81 3.83 0.89 11.15
N MET A 82 2.81 0.12 10.74
CA MET A 82 1.86 0.59 9.72
C MET A 82 1.07 1.80 10.21
N ARG A 83 0.66 1.79 11.48
CA ARG A 83 0.03 2.95 12.12
C ARG A 83 0.95 4.16 12.12
N PHE A 84 2.22 3.98 12.48
CA PHE A 84 3.22 5.05 12.44
C PHE A 84 3.40 5.63 11.03
N PHE A 85 3.52 4.78 10.01
CA PHE A 85 3.59 5.22 8.62
C PHE A 85 2.30 5.91 8.14
N LEU A 86 1.13 5.50 8.62
CA LEU A 86 -0.13 6.19 8.35
C LEU A 86 -0.13 7.61 8.92
N GLU A 87 0.34 7.78 10.15
CA GLU A 87 0.42 9.10 10.78
C GLU A 87 1.50 9.98 10.13
N LEU A 88 2.67 9.42 9.80
CA LEU A 88 3.69 10.10 9.01
C LEU A 88 3.12 10.64 7.69
N ARG A 89 2.32 9.84 6.97
CA ARG A 89 1.63 10.27 5.75
C ARG A 89 0.68 11.44 6.00
N ASN A 90 -0.10 11.38 7.09
CA ASN A 90 -1.04 12.43 7.46
C ASN A 90 -0.33 13.74 7.83
N ILE A 91 0.79 13.66 8.55
CA ILE A 91 1.61 14.80 8.95
C ILE A 91 2.28 15.42 7.71
N SER A 92 2.96 14.61 6.90
CA SER A 92 3.60 15.05 5.64
C SER A 92 2.64 15.86 4.77
N GLN A 93 1.39 15.39 4.66
CA GLN A 93 0.36 16.06 3.86
C GLN A 93 -0.19 17.36 4.49
N LYS A 94 -0.28 17.45 5.82
CA LYS A 94 -0.99 18.55 6.51
C LYS A 94 -0.08 19.61 7.12
N GLN A 95 1.12 19.22 7.50
CA GLN A 95 2.01 20.01 8.37
C GLN A 95 3.40 20.23 7.75
N GLY A 96 3.70 19.61 6.60
CA GLY A 96 4.99 19.71 5.93
C GLY A 96 5.93 18.52 6.22
N PRO A 97 7.21 18.60 5.82
CA PRO A 97 8.11 17.46 5.76
C PRO A 97 8.44 16.86 7.14
N ILE A 98 8.73 15.56 7.15
CA ILE A 98 9.03 14.78 8.36
C ILE A 98 10.41 15.12 8.93
N SER A 99 10.47 15.25 10.26
CA SER A 99 11.72 15.42 11.02
C SER A 99 12.47 14.10 11.19
N PHE A 100 13.76 14.10 10.86
CA PHE A 100 14.69 12.98 11.06
C PHE A 100 16.09 13.53 11.30
N VAL A 101 16.99 12.69 11.83
CA VAL A 101 18.43 13.01 11.91
C VAL A 101 19.19 12.13 10.92
N GLY A 102 20.00 12.77 10.10
CA GLY A 102 20.98 12.12 9.24
C GLY A 102 22.36 12.08 9.90
N GLY A 103 23.15 11.06 9.61
CA GLY A 103 24.54 10.94 10.03
C GLY A 103 25.38 10.25 8.96
N SER A 104 26.68 10.57 8.91
CA SER A 104 27.60 9.87 8.02
C SER A 104 28.06 8.56 8.66
N LEU A 105 28.22 7.51 7.84
CA LEU A 105 28.71 6.21 8.29
C LEU A 105 30.25 6.14 8.20
N PRO A 106 30.92 5.48 9.17
CA PRO A 106 32.33 5.16 9.03
C PRO A 106 32.54 4.22 7.83
N GLY A 107 33.21 4.70 6.78
CA GLY A 107 33.35 3.99 5.50
C GLY A 107 32.68 4.67 4.30
N GLY A 108 32.03 5.81 4.52
CA GLY A 108 31.30 6.56 3.48
C GLY A 108 29.81 6.24 3.48
N GLY A 109 29.02 7.18 2.97
CA GLY A 109 27.56 7.09 2.92
C GLY A 109 26.84 7.78 4.10
N TRP A 110 25.51 7.76 4.04
CA TRP A 110 24.61 8.42 4.97
C TRP A 110 23.60 7.42 5.55
N THR A 111 23.23 7.58 6.82
CA THR A 111 22.12 6.88 7.46
C THR A 111 21.15 7.89 8.06
N TYR A 112 19.87 7.52 8.09
CA TYR A 112 18.82 8.36 8.64
C TYR A 112 18.07 7.61 9.73
N ARG A 113 17.80 8.29 10.84
CA ARG A 113 17.04 7.75 11.97
C ARG A 113 15.90 8.67 12.33
N PHE A 114 14.74 8.08 12.66
CA PHE A 114 13.63 8.84 13.22
C PHE A 114 14.02 9.43 14.58
N VAL A 115 13.73 10.72 14.78
CA VAL A 115 13.98 11.42 16.05
C VAL A 115 12.67 11.94 16.62
N GLY A 116 12.54 11.81 17.94
CA GLY A 116 11.27 11.90 18.65
C GLY A 116 10.56 13.27 18.58
N GLN A 117 9.22 13.15 18.56
CA GLN A 117 8.11 14.12 18.81
C GLN A 117 7.35 14.57 17.54
N PRO A 118 5.99 14.68 17.54
CA PRO A 118 4.98 14.45 18.60
C PRO A 118 4.32 13.05 18.61
N LEU A 119 4.59 12.19 17.62
CA LEU A 119 4.27 10.76 17.71
C LEU A 119 5.48 10.02 18.27
N ALA A 120 5.29 9.31 19.37
CA ALA A 120 6.29 8.37 19.85
C ALA A 120 6.56 7.35 18.72
N VAL A 121 7.77 7.39 18.16
CA VAL A 121 8.24 6.36 17.23
C VAL A 121 8.07 5.02 17.95
N PRO A 122 7.32 4.05 17.38
CA PRO A 122 7.15 2.74 18.00
C PRO A 122 8.50 2.13 18.36
N GLU A 123 8.57 1.41 19.48
CA GLU A 123 9.82 0.79 19.95
C GLU A 123 10.48 -0.08 18.87
N GLU A 124 9.67 -0.80 18.10
CA GLU A 124 10.10 -1.61 16.94
C GLU A 124 10.75 -0.83 15.78
N LEU A 125 10.63 0.50 15.77
CA LEU A 125 11.21 1.42 14.78
C LEU A 125 12.33 2.29 15.36
N LEU A 126 12.53 2.30 16.68
CA LEU A 126 13.57 3.11 17.31
C LEU A 126 14.96 2.69 16.83
N GLY A 127 15.79 3.69 16.49
CA GLY A 127 17.18 3.47 16.07
C GLY A 127 17.35 2.77 14.71
N ARG A 128 16.25 2.43 14.02
CA ARG A 128 16.31 1.79 12.71
C ARG A 128 16.49 2.82 11.61
N ASP A 129 17.17 2.38 10.55
CA ASP A 129 17.32 3.16 9.33
C ASP A 129 15.95 3.40 8.67
N ILE A 130 15.68 4.64 8.26
CA ILE A 130 14.40 5.03 7.66
C ILE A 130 14.13 4.26 6.37
N GLY A 131 15.13 4.05 5.52
CA GLY A 131 15.00 3.27 4.28
C GLY A 131 14.57 1.84 4.56
N ASN A 132 15.19 1.19 5.56
CA ASN A 132 14.79 -0.14 6.01
C ASN A 132 13.35 -0.18 6.57
N CYS A 133 12.93 0.87 7.29
CA CYS A 133 11.56 0.99 7.77
C CYS A 133 10.57 1.12 6.59
N CYS A 134 10.91 1.93 5.58
CA CYS A 134 10.12 2.10 4.36
C CYS A 134 10.02 0.79 3.57
N ALA A 135 11.11 0.04 3.43
CA ALA A 135 11.11 -1.29 2.80
C ALA A 135 10.18 -2.27 3.51
N ALA A 136 10.26 -2.34 4.84
CA ALA A 136 9.35 -3.16 5.64
C ALA A 136 7.88 -2.72 5.46
N HIS A 137 7.62 -1.41 5.36
CA HIS A 137 6.28 -0.92 5.09
C HIS A 137 5.77 -1.32 3.70
N LEU A 138 6.62 -1.20 2.67
CA LEU A 138 6.29 -1.59 1.30
C LEU A 138 5.94 -3.07 1.20
N ILE A 139 6.69 -3.94 1.89
CA ILE A 139 6.40 -5.39 1.97
C ILE A 139 4.99 -5.62 2.54
N LYS A 140 4.59 -4.90 3.60
CA LYS A 140 3.25 -5.01 4.17
C LYS A 140 2.15 -4.57 3.18
N LEU A 141 2.40 -3.53 2.38
CA LEU A 141 1.48 -3.10 1.32
C LEU A 141 1.40 -4.12 0.17
N ALA A 142 2.52 -4.73 -0.21
CA ALA A 142 2.57 -5.80 -1.21
C ALA A 142 1.81 -7.05 -0.72
N ALA A 143 1.94 -7.39 0.56
CA ALA A 143 1.18 -8.46 1.19
C ALA A 143 -0.33 -8.18 1.14
N LEU A 144 -0.76 -6.96 1.46
CA LEU A 144 -2.16 -6.53 1.34
C LEU A 144 -2.71 -6.75 -0.08
N LEU A 145 -1.95 -6.37 -1.12
CA LEU A 145 -2.35 -6.61 -2.51
C LEU A 145 -2.41 -8.10 -2.84
N THR A 146 -1.47 -8.89 -2.33
CA THR A 146 -1.44 -10.35 -2.54
C THR A 146 -2.62 -11.05 -1.87
N GLU A 147 -2.98 -10.64 -0.64
CA GLU A 147 -4.19 -11.10 0.05
C GLU A 147 -5.45 -10.69 -0.73
N CYS A 148 -5.49 -9.47 -1.29
CA CYS A 148 -6.59 -9.00 -2.11
C CYS A 148 -6.78 -9.85 -3.37
N VAL A 149 -5.68 -10.19 -4.06
CA VAL A 149 -5.70 -11.08 -5.23
C VAL A 149 -6.27 -12.45 -4.87
N SER A 150 -5.92 -12.96 -3.69
CA SER A 150 -6.38 -14.27 -3.20
C SER A 150 -7.87 -14.25 -2.82
N ALA A 151 -8.34 -13.15 -2.22
CA ALA A 151 -9.73 -12.97 -1.83
C ALA A 151 -10.67 -12.67 -3.01
N PHE A 152 -10.17 -11.95 -4.03
CA PHE A 152 -10.95 -11.49 -5.19
C PHE A 152 -10.25 -11.81 -6.51
N PRO A 153 -10.04 -13.10 -6.86
CA PRO A 153 -9.26 -13.49 -8.04
C PRO A 153 -9.85 -12.96 -9.36
N PHE A 154 -11.18 -12.96 -9.49
CA PHE A 154 -11.89 -12.47 -10.68
C PHE A 154 -11.76 -10.95 -10.90
N HIS A 155 -11.68 -10.18 -9.82
CA HIS A 155 -11.63 -8.72 -9.85
C HIS A 155 -10.20 -8.17 -9.77
N SER A 156 -9.22 -9.06 -9.60
CA SER A 156 -7.80 -8.70 -9.51
C SER A 156 -7.04 -9.02 -10.79
N CYS A 157 -7.31 -10.17 -11.41
CA CYS A 157 -6.71 -10.57 -12.67
C CYS A 157 -7.69 -11.42 -13.49
N PRO A 158 -8.17 -10.93 -14.65
CA PRO A 158 -9.05 -11.70 -15.52
C PRO A 158 -8.50 -13.08 -15.88
N ALA A 159 -7.19 -13.23 -16.07
CA ALA A 159 -6.55 -14.52 -16.38
C ALA A 159 -6.53 -15.53 -15.21
N ARG A 160 -6.77 -15.09 -13.97
CA ARG A 160 -6.88 -15.97 -12.79
C ARG A 160 -8.31 -16.44 -12.53
N ALA A 161 -9.30 -15.87 -13.23
CA ALA A 161 -10.69 -16.29 -13.19
C ALA A 161 -10.87 -17.78 -13.54
N ASP A 162 -10.09 -18.28 -14.49
CA ASP A 162 -10.28 -19.63 -15.03
C ASP A 162 -9.77 -20.75 -14.11
N ARG A 163 -9.01 -20.43 -13.05
CA ARG A 163 -8.36 -21.43 -12.17
C ARG A 163 -8.97 -21.54 -10.77
N ALA A 164 -9.90 -20.65 -10.40
CA ALA A 164 -10.54 -20.71 -9.08
C ALA A 164 -11.73 -21.70 -9.08
N PRO A 165 -11.99 -22.44 -7.98
CA PRO A 165 -13.18 -23.27 -7.85
C PRO A 165 -14.43 -22.43 -8.13
N ARG A 166 -15.34 -22.93 -8.98
CA ARG A 166 -16.53 -22.21 -9.48
C ARG A 166 -17.56 -21.78 -8.42
N ARG A 167 -17.22 -21.73 -7.13
CA ARG A 167 -18.09 -21.21 -6.07
C ARG A 167 -18.31 -19.69 -6.13
N GLY A 168 -17.48 -18.95 -6.87
CA GLY A 168 -17.70 -17.51 -7.18
C GLY A 168 -18.49 -17.25 -8.47
N VAL A 169 -18.90 -18.29 -9.20
CA VAL A 169 -19.53 -18.19 -10.53
C VAL A 169 -21.05 -18.02 -10.42
N THR A 170 -21.60 -17.64 -9.26
CA THR A 170 -23.01 -17.22 -9.18
C THR A 170 -23.26 -15.84 -9.81
N ALA A 171 -22.22 -15.11 -10.19
CA ALA A 171 -22.32 -13.83 -10.90
C ALA A 171 -22.20 -13.96 -12.44
N LEU A 172 -21.90 -15.16 -12.96
CA LEU A 172 -21.91 -15.44 -14.39
C LEU A 172 -23.18 -16.21 -14.68
N GLY A 173 -24.25 -15.47 -14.98
CA GLY A 173 -25.55 -16.02 -15.32
C GLY A 173 -25.41 -17.10 -16.40
N ARG A 174 -25.48 -18.36 -15.98
CA ARG A 174 -25.89 -19.46 -16.85
C ARG A 174 -27.39 -19.33 -17.00
N HIS A 175 -27.82 -18.64 -18.06
CA HIS A 175 -29.06 -19.03 -18.69
C HIS A 175 -28.77 -20.34 -19.40
N ASP A 176 -29.31 -21.43 -18.83
CA ASP A 176 -29.56 -22.67 -19.56
C ASP A 176 -30.34 -22.32 -20.82
N LEU A 177 -29.65 -22.39 -21.96
CA LEU A 177 -30.31 -22.57 -23.24
C LEU A 177 -30.64 -24.06 -23.33
N ARG A 178 -31.96 -24.29 -23.36
CA ARG A 178 -32.72 -25.51 -23.69
C ARG A 178 -31.95 -26.64 -24.35
#